data_AF-L7FL41-F1
#
_entry.id   AF-L7FL41-F1
#
_cell.length_a   1.000
_cell.length_b   1.000
_cell.length_c   1.000
_cell.angle_alpha   90.00
_cell.angle_beta   90.00
_cell.angle_gamma   90.00
#
_symmetry.space_group_name_H-M   'P 1'
#
loop_
_entity.id
_entity.type
_entity.pdbx_description
1 polymer ?
#
loop_
_entity_poly.entity_id
_entity_poly.type
_entity_poly.pdbx_seq_one_letter_code
_entity_poly.pdbx_strand_id
1 'polypeptide(L)'
;MPLIFYLISLTSSQFPFLNYDIQFEEKCYTLPTGELYNVDYNGKTYHCSIPIHKNTTISNEDQFEALRHPTCYAYDDTYFRYVLCPGRNVTQQRIISNTKVGEIVLGSSVQSVKYGHNYIKEIYTDGNLCLGLGRRSIEVKYFCSEKTLSPVFGGVEETEPCKYTLQWQIPHFCNHQVFDEFNTENKVRCCKSVIKEDSMRAMTKVPTDLLHTSKGS
;
A
#
# COMPACT_ATOMS: atom_id res chain seq x y z
N MET A 1 -12.98 -46.30 -37.83
CA MET A 1 -12.42 -45.58 -36.65
C MET A 1 -13.06 -44.21 -36.56
N PRO A 2 -13.92 -43.94 -35.56
CA PRO A 2 -14.21 -42.57 -35.15
C PRO A 2 -13.58 -42.29 -33.78
N LEU A 3 -12.92 -41.14 -33.67
CA LEU A 3 -12.38 -40.61 -32.42
C LEU A 3 -13.52 -40.25 -31.46
N ILE A 4 -13.52 -40.87 -30.29
CA ILE A 4 -14.36 -40.50 -29.15
C ILE A 4 -13.68 -39.32 -28.46
N PHE A 5 -14.25 -38.13 -28.58
CA PHE A 5 -13.90 -36.99 -27.73
C PHE A 5 -14.47 -37.23 -26.33
N TYR A 6 -13.58 -37.48 -25.36
CA TYR A 6 -13.92 -37.43 -23.94
C TYR A 6 -14.20 -35.97 -23.55
N LEU A 7 -15.48 -35.61 -23.42
CA LEU A 7 -15.90 -34.46 -22.63
C LEU A 7 -15.80 -34.87 -21.16
N ILE A 8 -14.69 -34.51 -20.52
CA ILE A 8 -14.58 -34.58 -19.07
C ILE A 8 -15.39 -33.41 -18.51
N SER A 9 -16.57 -33.70 -17.95
CA SER A 9 -17.30 -32.74 -17.14
C SER A 9 -16.50 -32.49 -15.86
N LEU A 10 -15.90 -31.31 -15.74
CA LEU A 10 -15.40 -30.82 -14.46
C LEU A 10 -16.61 -30.49 -13.60
N THR A 11 -16.87 -31.34 -12.61
CA THR A 11 -17.82 -31.05 -11.54
C THR A 11 -17.31 -29.83 -10.80
N SER A 12 -18.04 -28.73 -10.92
CA SER A 12 -17.91 -27.53 -10.11
C SER A 12 -17.98 -27.92 -8.63
N SER A 13 -16.85 -27.88 -7.91
CA SER A 13 -16.88 -27.60 -6.47
C SER A 13 -17.26 -26.13 -6.34
N GLN A 14 -18.57 -25.91 -6.41
CA GLN A 14 -19.24 -24.63 -6.50
C GLN A 14 -19.13 -23.96 -5.12
N PHE A 15 -18.34 -22.89 -5.01
CA PHE A 15 -18.66 -21.83 -4.04
C PHE A 15 -20.01 -21.28 -4.48
N PRO A 16 -21.14 -21.55 -3.79
CA PRO A 16 -22.45 -21.44 -4.42
C PRO A 16 -22.93 -20.00 -4.69
N PHE A 17 -22.14 -18.97 -4.36
CA PHE A 17 -22.60 -17.57 -4.41
C PHE A 17 -21.54 -16.54 -4.84
N LEU A 18 -20.37 -16.95 -5.33
CA LEU A 18 -19.26 -16.02 -5.56
C LEU A 18 -18.63 -16.21 -6.95
N ASN A 19 -18.72 -15.17 -7.80
CA ASN A 19 -18.08 -15.11 -9.12
C ASN A 19 -16.59 -14.76 -8.95
N TYR A 20 -15.77 -15.75 -8.57
CA TYR A 20 -14.31 -15.59 -8.51
C TYR A 20 -13.61 -16.41 -9.61
N ASP A 21 -12.60 -15.83 -10.24
CA ASP A 21 -11.56 -16.52 -11.02
C ASP A 21 -10.54 -17.10 -10.05
N ILE A 22 -10.47 -18.44 -9.99
CA ILE A 22 -9.66 -19.17 -9.00
C ILE A 22 -8.34 -19.59 -9.63
N GLN A 23 -7.23 -19.13 -9.05
CA GLN A 23 -5.88 -19.50 -9.46
C GLN A 23 -5.29 -20.52 -8.48
N PHE A 24 -5.02 -21.73 -8.97
CA PHE A 24 -4.37 -22.79 -8.21
C PHE A 24 -2.86 -22.83 -8.48
N GLU A 25 -2.06 -22.59 -7.44
CA GLU A 25 -0.60 -22.59 -7.49
C GLU A 25 -0.03 -23.68 -6.54
N GLU A 26 1.05 -24.37 -6.95
CA GLU A 26 1.69 -25.38 -6.09
C GLU A 26 2.45 -24.75 -4.90
N LYS A 27 2.97 -23.52 -5.08
CA LYS A 27 3.74 -22.80 -4.08
C LYS A 27 3.47 -21.30 -4.20
N CYS A 28 3.23 -20.64 -3.07
CA CYS A 28 3.11 -19.19 -2.99
C CYS A 28 3.95 -18.66 -1.84
N TYR A 29 4.45 -17.44 -1.97
CA TYR A 29 5.21 -16.78 -0.90
C TYR A 29 4.28 -16.25 0.20
N THR A 30 3.13 -15.68 -0.17
CA THR A 30 2.10 -15.23 0.77
C THR A 30 0.72 -15.46 0.18
N LEU A 31 -0.25 -15.75 1.03
CA LEU A 31 -1.66 -15.64 0.67
C LEU A 31 -2.11 -14.19 0.87
N PRO A 32 -2.98 -13.65 0.01
CA PRO A 32 -3.63 -12.36 0.24
C PRO A 32 -4.31 -12.32 1.62
N THR A 33 -4.50 -11.12 2.15
CA THR A 33 -5.28 -10.89 3.37
C THR A 33 -6.76 -11.15 3.07
N GLY A 34 -7.39 -12.05 3.83
CA GLY A 34 -8.74 -12.55 3.56
C GLY A 34 -9.14 -13.69 4.50
N GLU A 35 -10.33 -14.25 4.29
CA GLU A 35 -10.72 -15.47 4.97
C GLU A 35 -10.02 -16.68 4.34
N LEU A 36 -9.41 -17.50 5.18
CA LEU A 36 -8.65 -18.67 4.75
C LEU A 36 -9.55 -19.89 4.66
N TYR A 37 -9.57 -20.52 3.49
CA TYR A 37 -10.31 -21.74 3.22
C TYR A 37 -9.36 -22.85 2.77
N ASN A 38 -9.64 -24.08 3.20
CA ASN A 38 -9.00 -25.26 2.65
C ASN A 38 -9.91 -25.84 1.56
N VAL A 39 -9.39 -25.93 0.34
CA VAL A 39 -10.12 -26.43 -0.83
C VAL A 39 -9.42 -27.66 -1.37
N ASP A 40 -10.12 -28.78 -1.40
CA ASP A 40 -9.64 -29.99 -2.05
C ASP A 40 -9.98 -29.95 -3.55
N TYR A 41 -8.95 -30.02 -4.39
CA TYR A 41 -9.08 -30.02 -5.84
C TYR A 41 -8.07 -30.99 -6.46
N ASN A 42 -8.54 -31.90 -7.32
CA ASN A 42 -7.73 -32.94 -7.96
C ASN A 42 -6.89 -33.78 -6.97
N GLY A 43 -7.47 -34.13 -5.82
CA GLY A 43 -6.80 -34.94 -4.78
C GLY A 43 -5.69 -34.20 -4.03
N LYS A 44 -5.60 -32.88 -4.14
CA LYS A 44 -4.67 -32.02 -3.42
C LYS A 44 -5.45 -30.97 -2.63
N THR A 45 -5.00 -30.67 -1.42
CA THR A 45 -5.54 -29.58 -0.59
C THR A 45 -4.80 -28.28 -0.90
N TYR A 46 -5.56 -27.21 -1.16
CA TYR A 46 -5.07 -25.85 -1.37
C TYR A 46 -5.57 -24.92 -0.28
N HIS A 47 -4.72 -24.00 0.15
CA HIS A 47 -5.08 -22.89 1.03
C HIS A 47 -5.46 -21.69 0.17
N CYS A 48 -6.74 -21.33 0.16
CA CYS A 48 -7.27 -20.20 -0.58
C CYS A 48 -7.50 -19.02 0.35
N SER A 49 -7.15 -17.82 -0.10
CA SER A 49 -7.59 -16.59 0.56
C SER A 49 -8.70 -15.96 -0.23
N ILE A 50 -9.89 -15.89 0.39
CA ILE A 50 -11.05 -15.23 -0.20
C ILE A 50 -11.07 -13.79 0.33
N PRO A 51 -11.15 -12.79 -0.57
CA PRO A 51 -11.32 -11.40 -0.18
C PRO A 51 -12.46 -11.23 0.83
N ILE A 52 -12.17 -10.65 1.99
CA ILE A 52 -13.25 -10.11 2.82
C ILE A 52 -13.62 -8.78 2.18
N HIS A 53 -14.74 -8.74 1.47
CA HIS A 53 -15.32 -7.46 1.10
C HIS A 53 -15.61 -6.70 2.40
N LYS A 54 -14.93 -5.58 2.61
CA LYS A 54 -15.27 -4.64 3.67
C LYS A 54 -16.68 -4.15 3.35
N ASN A 55 -17.68 -4.73 4.01
CA ASN A 55 -19.08 -4.38 3.83
C ASN A 55 -19.35 -3.07 4.58
N THR A 56 -18.82 -1.98 4.05
CA THR A 56 -18.99 -0.66 4.62
C THR A 56 -20.12 0.04 3.88
N THR A 57 -21.25 0.17 4.56
CA THR A 57 -22.37 1.07 4.18
C THR A 57 -22.02 2.55 4.33
N ILE A 58 -20.78 2.86 4.70
CA ILE A 58 -20.27 4.19 4.99
C ILE A 58 -19.60 4.72 3.72
N SER A 59 -19.80 6.01 3.40
CA SER A 59 -19.16 6.63 2.23
C SER A 59 -17.62 6.66 2.40
N ASN A 60 -16.89 6.78 1.28
CA ASN A 60 -15.43 6.96 1.35
C ASN A 60 -15.07 8.19 2.19
N GLU A 61 -15.85 9.25 2.03
CA GLU A 61 -15.70 10.52 2.72
C GLU A 61 -15.84 10.36 4.23
N ASP A 62 -16.92 9.74 4.70
CA ASP A 62 -17.17 9.55 6.13
C ASP A 62 -16.13 8.60 6.75
N GLN A 63 -15.73 7.56 6.01
CA GLN A 63 -14.71 6.63 6.48
C GLN A 63 -13.34 7.30 6.58
N PHE A 64 -12.96 8.10 5.57
CA PHE A 64 -11.70 8.83 5.59
C PHE A 64 -11.67 9.88 6.69
N GLU A 65 -12.77 10.61 6.92
CA GLU A 65 -12.87 11.56 8.01
C GLU A 65 -12.70 10.88 9.38
N ALA A 66 -13.30 9.71 9.58
CA ALA A 66 -13.13 8.94 10.81
C ALA A 66 -11.69 8.44 11.03
N LEU A 67 -10.96 8.15 9.96
CA LEU A 67 -9.56 7.74 10.01
C LEU A 67 -8.61 8.93 10.14
N ARG A 68 -9.05 10.15 9.82
CA ARG A 68 -8.24 11.35 9.88
C ARG A 68 -7.94 11.72 11.33
N HIS A 69 -6.79 11.26 11.81
CA HIS A 69 -6.37 11.50 13.18
C HIS A 69 -5.94 12.98 13.39
N PRO A 70 -6.15 13.59 14.58
CA PRO A 70 -5.72 14.97 14.85
C PRO A 70 -4.19 15.18 14.87
N THR A 71 -3.41 14.11 14.75
CA THR A 71 -1.94 14.18 14.76
C THR A 71 -1.40 14.62 13.41
N CYS A 72 -0.36 15.43 13.45
CA CYS A 72 0.41 15.78 12.26
C CYS A 72 1.58 14.81 12.10
N TYR A 73 1.97 14.55 10.86
CA TYR A 73 3.15 13.79 10.49
C TYR A 73 4.25 14.76 10.09
N ALA A 74 5.46 14.51 10.56
CA ALA A 74 6.62 15.33 10.25
C ALA A 74 7.75 14.45 9.69
N TYR A 75 8.43 14.97 8.67
CA TYR A 75 9.62 14.35 8.12
C TYR A 75 10.72 15.39 7.98
N ASP A 76 11.90 15.05 8.48
CA ASP A 76 13.11 15.86 8.36
C ASP A 76 13.93 15.36 7.18
N ASP A 77 14.08 16.20 6.16
CA ASP A 77 15.15 16.08 5.18
C ASP A 77 16.33 16.97 5.59
N THR A 78 17.43 16.87 4.86
CA THR A 78 18.69 17.61 5.04
C THR A 78 18.50 19.12 5.21
N TYR A 79 17.49 19.71 4.54
CA TYR A 79 17.28 21.16 4.53
C TYR A 79 15.95 21.61 5.13
N PHE A 80 14.93 20.77 5.08
CA PHE A 80 13.57 21.15 5.42
C PHE A 80 12.88 20.07 6.24
N ARG A 81 12.04 20.52 7.17
CA ARG A 81 11.05 19.71 7.85
C ARG A 81 9.71 19.86 7.15
N TYR A 82 9.18 18.80 6.57
CA TYR A 82 7.83 18.78 6.01
C TYR A 82 6.84 18.34 7.08
N VAL A 83 5.80 19.14 7.32
CA VAL A 83 4.75 18.83 8.29
C VAL A 83 3.41 18.76 7.57
N LEU A 84 2.78 17.60 7.65
CA LEU A 84 1.45 17.30 7.13
C LEU A 84 0.48 17.15 8.30
N CYS A 85 -0.53 18.01 8.35
CA CYS A 85 -1.66 17.86 9.24
C CYS A 85 -2.90 17.53 8.38
N PRO A 86 -3.29 16.25 8.27
CA PRO A 86 -4.42 15.83 7.42
C PRO A 86 -5.67 16.68 7.66
N GLY A 87 -6.34 17.10 6.58
CA GLY A 87 -7.53 17.98 6.61
C GLY A 87 -7.26 19.44 6.98
N ARG A 88 -6.03 19.81 7.38
CA ARG A 88 -5.70 21.18 7.83
C ARG A 88 -4.73 21.88 6.89
N ASN A 89 -3.47 21.50 6.93
CA ASN A 89 -2.44 22.18 6.17
C ASN A 89 -1.20 21.31 5.95
N VAL A 90 -0.40 21.76 5.00
CA VAL A 90 0.92 21.21 4.71
C VAL A 90 1.93 22.33 4.72
N THR A 91 3.02 22.17 5.45
CA THR A 91 4.06 23.18 5.60
C THR A 91 5.45 22.60 5.36
N GLN A 92 6.33 23.47 4.88
CA GLN A 92 7.76 23.25 4.76
C GLN A 92 8.45 24.22 5.73
N GLN A 93 9.16 23.68 6.71
CA GLN A 93 9.78 24.44 7.78
C GLN A 93 11.30 24.39 7.62
N ARG A 94 11.95 25.55 7.78
CA ARG A 94 13.41 25.61 7.87
C ARG A 94 13.80 25.52 9.34
N ILE A 95 14.55 24.47 9.67
CA ILE A 95 15.02 24.21 11.04
C ILE A 95 16.53 24.45 11.08
N ILE A 96 16.99 25.28 12.01
CA ILE A 96 18.43 25.51 12.28
C ILE A 96 18.64 25.32 13.78
N SER A 97 19.58 24.46 14.17
CA SER A 97 19.88 24.16 15.58
C SER A 97 18.61 23.82 16.38
N ASN A 98 17.77 22.94 15.83
CA ASN A 98 16.48 22.53 16.41
C ASN A 98 15.46 23.66 16.61
N THR A 99 15.66 24.82 15.99
CA THR A 99 14.77 25.98 16.06
C THR A 99 14.14 26.24 14.70
N LYS A 100 12.82 26.45 14.67
CA LYS A 100 12.12 26.86 13.44
C LYS A 100 12.43 28.32 13.13
N VAL A 101 13.18 28.56 12.06
CA VAL A 101 13.59 29.90 11.61
C VAL A 101 12.76 30.41 10.43
N GLY A 102 11.98 29.53 9.79
CA GLY A 102 11.11 29.89 8.69
C GLY A 102 10.07 28.82 8.42
N GLU A 103 8.97 29.22 7.80
CA GLU A 103 7.88 28.34 7.41
C GLU A 103 7.27 28.83 6.10
N ILE A 104 7.06 27.89 5.18
CA ILE A 104 6.33 28.09 3.94
C ILE A 104 5.13 27.16 3.99
N VAL A 105 3.94 27.72 3.91
CA VAL A 105 2.69 26.97 3.78
C VAL A 105 2.55 26.52 2.32
N LEU A 106 2.57 25.22 2.08
CA LEU A 106 2.40 24.62 0.76
C LEU A 106 0.92 24.51 0.38
N GLY A 107 0.04 24.39 1.39
CA GLY A 107 -1.41 24.50 1.26
C GLY A 107 -2.08 24.58 2.64
N SER A 108 -3.17 25.35 2.73
CA SER A 108 -3.88 25.64 3.99
C SER A 108 -5.37 25.25 3.98
N SER A 109 -5.89 24.81 2.82
CA SER A 109 -7.27 24.37 2.67
C SER A 109 -7.34 23.16 1.75
N VAL A 110 -8.12 22.15 2.12
CA VAL A 110 -8.40 21.00 1.26
C VAL A 110 -9.43 21.39 0.22
N GLN A 111 -9.02 21.42 -1.05
CA GLN A 111 -9.90 21.69 -2.18
C GLN A 111 -10.73 20.46 -2.56
N SER A 112 -10.11 19.28 -2.57
CA SER A 112 -10.80 18.03 -2.92
C SER A 112 -10.08 16.81 -2.37
N VAL A 113 -10.84 15.74 -2.17
CA VAL A 113 -10.35 14.40 -1.87
C VAL A 113 -10.70 13.48 -3.05
N LYS A 114 -9.76 12.63 -3.46
CA LYS A 114 -9.94 11.64 -4.51
C LYS A 114 -9.56 10.26 -4.00
N TYR A 115 -10.42 9.30 -4.29
CA TYR A 115 -10.27 7.91 -3.91
C TYR A 115 -9.88 7.12 -5.16
N GLY A 116 -8.73 6.46 -5.12
CA GLY A 116 -8.27 5.57 -6.18
C GLY A 116 -7.98 4.18 -5.64
N HIS A 117 -7.77 3.24 -6.55
CA HIS A 117 -7.39 1.88 -6.15
C HIS A 117 -6.04 1.90 -5.41
N ASN A 118 -6.06 1.54 -4.13
CA ASN A 118 -4.91 1.53 -3.22
C ASN A 118 -4.26 2.90 -2.93
N TYR A 119 -4.99 4.01 -3.09
CA TYR A 119 -4.56 5.31 -2.59
C TYR A 119 -5.71 6.27 -2.29
N ILE A 120 -5.47 7.17 -1.34
CA ILE A 120 -6.32 8.36 -1.11
C ILE A 120 -5.48 9.58 -1.45
N LYS A 121 -6.09 10.59 -2.05
CA LYS A 121 -5.40 11.81 -2.47
C LYS A 121 -6.14 13.04 -1.99
N GLU A 122 -5.46 13.91 -1.27
CA GLU A 122 -5.98 15.24 -0.91
C GLU A 122 -5.26 16.31 -1.72
N ILE A 123 -6.02 17.26 -2.26
CA ILE A 123 -5.47 18.43 -2.96
C ILE A 123 -5.60 19.62 -2.02
N TYR A 124 -4.48 20.16 -1.59
CA TYR A 124 -4.40 21.35 -0.76
C TYR A 124 -4.07 22.58 -1.62
N THR A 125 -4.76 23.68 -1.33
CA THR A 125 -4.59 24.97 -2.02
C THR A 125 -4.37 26.09 -1.00
N ASP A 126 -4.34 27.34 -1.45
CA ASP A 126 -4.19 28.53 -0.61
C ASP A 126 -2.90 28.57 0.24
N GLY A 127 -1.82 27.98 -0.27
CA GLY A 127 -0.49 28.13 0.31
C GLY A 127 0.03 29.58 0.23
N ASN A 128 1.25 29.80 0.70
CA ASN A 128 1.90 31.12 0.62
C ASN A 128 2.11 31.54 -0.84
N LEU A 129 2.14 32.86 -1.06
CA LEU A 129 2.38 33.44 -2.37
C LEU A 129 3.73 32.98 -2.93
N CYS A 130 3.71 32.53 -4.17
CA CYS A 130 4.85 32.21 -4.99
C CYS A 130 5.10 33.37 -5.94
N LEU A 131 6.34 33.88 -5.96
CA LEU A 131 6.70 35.11 -6.66
C LEU A 131 6.29 35.05 -8.14
N GLY A 132 5.24 35.80 -8.50
CA GLY A 132 4.71 35.91 -9.86
C GLY A 132 3.90 34.72 -10.38
N LEU A 133 3.73 33.65 -9.60
CA LEU A 133 3.13 32.38 -10.05
C LEU A 133 1.85 31.99 -9.28
N GLY A 134 1.32 32.90 -8.47
CA GLY A 134 0.10 32.68 -7.68
C GLY A 134 0.39 32.06 -6.32
N ARG A 135 -0.59 31.32 -5.77
CA ARG A 135 -0.45 30.67 -4.45
C ARG A 135 0.05 29.24 -4.61
N ARG A 136 0.86 28.77 -3.66
CA ARG A 136 1.30 27.37 -3.63
C ARG A 136 0.11 26.42 -3.45
N SER A 137 0.25 25.25 -4.03
CA SER A 137 -0.69 24.12 -3.85
C SER A 137 0.09 22.82 -3.75
N ILE A 138 -0.46 21.83 -3.07
CA ILE A 138 0.18 20.52 -2.92
C ILE A 138 -0.84 19.39 -2.99
N GLU A 139 -0.47 18.35 -3.72
CA GLU A 139 -1.19 17.07 -3.73
C GLU A 139 -0.54 16.12 -2.73
N VAL A 140 -1.32 15.63 -1.76
CA VAL A 140 -0.86 14.63 -0.80
C VAL A 140 -1.47 13.28 -1.17
N LYS A 141 -0.62 12.30 -1.47
CA LYS A 141 -1.03 10.91 -1.71
C LYS A 141 -0.75 10.08 -0.47
N TYR A 142 -1.80 9.44 0.02
CA TYR A 142 -1.77 8.47 1.09
C TYR A 142 -1.79 7.06 0.52
N PHE A 143 -0.80 6.30 0.93
CA PHE A 143 -0.75 4.87 0.80
C PHE A 143 -0.92 4.23 2.18
N CYS A 144 -1.24 2.95 2.20
CA CYS A 144 -1.27 2.18 3.43
C CYS A 144 -0.21 1.08 3.36
N SER A 145 0.30 0.67 4.51
CA SER A 145 1.22 -0.46 4.65
C SER A 145 1.02 -1.08 6.02
N GLU A 146 0.50 -2.31 6.09
CA GLU A 146 0.36 -3.04 7.36
C GLU A 146 1.71 -3.48 7.92
N LYS A 147 2.77 -3.41 7.10
CA LYS A 147 4.14 -3.79 7.47
C LYS A 147 4.82 -2.78 8.39
N THR A 148 4.31 -1.56 8.49
CA THR A 148 4.92 -0.50 9.30
C THR A 148 4.01 -0.14 10.47
N LEU A 149 4.60 0.09 11.65
CA LEU A 149 3.84 0.48 12.85
C LEU A 149 3.64 2.00 12.95
N SER A 150 4.43 2.77 12.21
CA SER A 150 4.39 4.23 12.18
C SER A 150 4.25 4.75 10.74
N PRO A 151 3.76 5.99 10.57
CA PRO A 151 3.75 6.66 9.28
C PRO A 151 5.15 6.74 8.68
N VAL A 152 5.28 6.47 7.38
CA VAL A 152 6.54 6.53 6.64
C VAL A 152 6.42 7.55 5.52
N PHE A 153 7.42 8.42 5.41
CA PHE A 153 7.50 9.40 4.34
C PHE A 153 7.91 8.71 3.02
N GLY A 154 7.11 8.90 1.97
CA GLY A 154 7.32 8.29 0.66
C GLY A 154 8.10 9.18 -0.32
N GLY A 155 8.10 10.50 -0.10
CA GLY A 155 8.79 11.46 -0.97
C GLY A 155 8.03 12.77 -1.12
N VAL A 156 8.75 13.80 -1.55
CA VAL A 156 8.20 15.10 -1.93
C VAL A 156 8.85 15.56 -3.22
N GLU A 157 8.07 16.15 -4.11
CA GLU A 157 8.55 16.65 -5.40
C GLU A 157 7.82 17.94 -5.75
N GLU A 158 8.54 18.92 -6.30
CA GLU A 158 7.96 20.09 -6.95
C GLU A 158 7.73 19.76 -8.43
N THR A 159 6.52 19.32 -8.76
CA THR A 159 6.20 18.84 -10.12
C THR A 159 6.11 19.97 -11.14
N GLU A 160 5.70 21.15 -10.69
CA GLU A 160 5.73 22.41 -11.44
C GLU A 160 6.11 23.52 -10.46
N PRO A 161 6.62 24.67 -10.92
CA PRO A 161 6.89 25.80 -10.04
C PRO A 161 5.71 26.10 -9.10
N CYS A 162 5.95 25.95 -7.80
CA CYS A 162 4.99 26.15 -6.71
C CYS A 162 3.79 25.18 -6.63
N LYS A 163 3.87 24.06 -7.35
CA LYS A 163 2.97 22.91 -7.19
C LYS A 163 3.77 21.69 -6.76
N TYR A 164 3.33 21.07 -5.68
CA TYR A 164 4.06 19.98 -5.04
C TYR A 164 3.26 18.70 -5.04
N THR A 165 3.95 17.57 -4.97
CA THR A 165 3.37 16.29 -4.58
C THR A 165 4.10 15.78 -3.35
N LEU A 166 3.35 15.17 -2.43
CA LEU A 166 3.85 14.62 -1.17
C LEU A 166 3.24 13.24 -0.96
N GLN A 167 4.05 12.27 -0.56
CA GLN A 167 3.61 10.89 -0.38
C GLN A 167 3.84 10.43 1.06
N TRP A 168 2.85 9.78 1.63
CA TRP A 168 2.92 9.16 2.96
C TRP A 168 2.33 7.76 2.94
N GLN A 169 2.98 6.83 3.63
CA GLN A 169 2.42 5.54 4.00
C GLN A 169 1.90 5.63 5.43
N ILE A 170 0.60 5.43 5.63
CA ILE A 170 -0.05 5.57 6.94
C ILE A 170 -0.72 4.23 7.30
N PRO A 171 -0.22 3.50 8.31
CA PRO A 171 -0.69 2.14 8.61
C PRO A 171 -2.18 2.05 8.90
N HIS A 172 -2.71 2.93 9.77
CA HIS A 172 -4.12 2.88 10.16
C HIS A 172 -5.08 3.24 9.01
N PHE A 173 -4.59 3.84 7.92
CA PHE A 173 -5.41 4.06 6.74
C PHE A 173 -5.74 2.75 6.02
N CYS A 174 -5.03 1.64 6.27
CA CYS A 174 -5.38 0.32 5.71
C CYS A 174 -6.79 -0.15 6.07
N ASN A 175 -7.41 0.44 7.11
CA ASN A 175 -8.80 0.20 7.46
C ASN A 175 -9.81 0.82 6.46
N HIS A 176 -9.38 1.75 5.60
CA HIS A 176 -10.24 2.32 4.57
C HIS A 176 -10.54 1.29 3.48
N GLN A 177 -11.72 1.37 2.88
CA GLN A 177 -12.19 0.44 1.84
C GLN A 177 -11.50 0.59 0.48
N VAL A 178 -10.62 1.58 0.30
CA VAL A 178 -9.89 1.79 -0.97
C VAL A 178 -8.53 1.11 -0.97
N PHE A 179 -8.08 0.68 0.21
CA PHE A 179 -6.86 -0.09 0.38
C PHE A 179 -7.26 -1.56 0.45
N ASP A 180 -7.13 -2.20 -0.70
CA ASP A 180 -7.33 -3.63 -0.91
C ASP A 180 -5.96 -4.24 -1.13
N GLU A 181 -5.46 -4.92 -0.10
CA GLU A 181 -4.12 -5.49 -0.07
C GLU A 181 -4.06 -6.80 -0.89
N PHE A 182 -4.28 -6.73 -2.20
CA PHE A 182 -4.20 -7.86 -3.17
C PHE A 182 -5.44 -8.71 -3.38
N ASN A 183 -6.63 -8.14 -3.24
CA ASN A 183 -7.80 -8.70 -3.90
C ASN A 183 -8.04 -7.92 -5.18
N THR A 184 -7.40 -8.37 -6.26
CA THR A 184 -7.89 -7.97 -7.59
C THR A 184 -9.37 -8.37 -7.63
N GLU A 185 -10.25 -7.43 -7.95
CA GLU A 185 -11.69 -7.70 -8.03
C GLU A 185 -11.91 -9.04 -8.75
N ASN A 186 -12.57 -9.96 -8.07
CA ASN A 186 -12.93 -11.27 -8.58
C ASN A 186 -11.78 -12.30 -8.78
N LYS A 187 -10.61 -12.18 -8.12
CA LYS A 187 -9.58 -13.24 -8.15
C LYS A 187 -9.31 -13.84 -6.77
N VAL A 188 -9.36 -15.18 -6.69
CA VAL A 188 -9.00 -15.95 -5.49
C VAL A 188 -7.72 -16.71 -5.79
N ARG A 189 -6.67 -16.47 -4.99
CA ARG A 189 -5.43 -17.24 -5.05
C ARG A 189 -5.47 -18.40 -4.06
N CYS A 190 -5.23 -19.60 -4.57
CA CYS A 190 -5.20 -20.86 -3.84
C CYS A 190 -3.82 -21.50 -3.96
N CYS A 191 -3.20 -21.80 -2.82
CA CYS A 191 -1.81 -22.26 -2.75
C CYS A 191 -1.72 -23.58 -1.99
N LYS A 192 -1.12 -24.60 -2.59
CA LYS A 192 -0.90 -25.89 -1.90
C LYS A 192 0.13 -25.79 -0.78
N SER A 193 1.13 -24.91 -0.92
CA SER A 193 2.14 -24.63 0.10
C SER A 193 2.40 -23.12 0.18
N VAL A 194 2.33 -22.55 1.39
CA VAL A 194 2.62 -21.13 1.66
C VAL A 194 4.00 -21.03 2.31
N ILE A 195 4.95 -20.43 1.62
CA ILE A 195 6.34 -20.28 2.06
C ILE A 195 6.45 -18.99 2.87
N LYS A 196 6.40 -19.07 4.20
CA LYS A 196 6.63 -17.89 5.08
C LYS A 196 8.03 -17.30 4.84
N GLU A 197 8.13 -15.98 4.66
CA GLU A 197 9.38 -15.25 4.37
C GLU A 197 10.54 -15.57 5.33
N ASP A 198 10.26 -15.95 6.58
CA ASP A 198 11.28 -16.39 7.56
C ASP A 198 12.14 -17.56 7.06
N SER A 199 11.60 -18.38 6.15
CA SER A 199 12.29 -19.55 5.60
C SER A 199 13.32 -19.19 4.52
N MET A 200 13.24 -18.01 3.92
CA MET A 200 14.19 -17.56 2.89
C MET A 200 15.48 -17.00 3.49
N ARG A 201 15.43 -16.45 4.71
CA ARG A 201 16.63 -16.00 5.44
C ARG A 201 17.52 -17.16 5.88
N ALA A 202 16.97 -18.36 5.98
CA ALA A 202 17.71 -19.58 6.29
C ALA A 202 18.46 -20.16 5.07
N MET A 203 18.06 -19.82 3.83
CA MET A 203 18.69 -20.34 2.61
C MET A 203 19.78 -19.42 2.02
N THR A 204 19.98 -18.21 2.56
CA THR A 204 21.03 -17.28 2.10
C THR A 204 22.30 -17.28 2.93
N LYS A 205 22.42 -18.13 3.96
CA LYS A 205 23.72 -18.36 4.61
C LYS A 205 24.54 -19.34 3.77
N VAL A 206 25.25 -18.79 2.78
CA VAL A 206 26.43 -19.45 2.21
C VAL A 206 27.45 -19.63 3.34
N PRO A 207 27.97 -20.85 3.60
CA PRO A 207 29.06 -21.04 4.57
C PRO A 207 30.29 -20.27 4.12
N THR A 208 30.73 -19.30 4.92
CA THR A 208 31.92 -18.47 4.68
C THR A 208 33.23 -19.20 5.05
N ASP A 209 33.34 -20.50 4.72
CA ASP A 209 34.49 -21.34 5.11
C ASP A 209 35.23 -21.93 3.89
N LEU A 210 35.30 -21.20 2.78
CA LEU A 210 36.19 -21.55 1.66
C LEU A 210 36.79 -20.29 1.02
N LEU A 211 37.60 -19.55 1.76
CA LEU A 211 38.46 -18.50 1.20
C LEU A 211 39.72 -18.26 2.04
N HIS A 212 40.44 -19.32 2.38
CA HIS A 212 41.86 -19.21 2.72
C HIS A 212 42.59 -20.50 2.32
N THR A 213 43.25 -20.46 1.16
CA THR A 213 44.61 -21.00 0.92
C THR A 213 44.94 -20.90 -0.57
N SER A 214 45.70 -19.87 -0.96
CA SER A 214 46.85 -19.98 -1.87
C SER A 214 47.31 -18.57 -2.30
N LYS A 215 48.30 -18.02 -1.59
CA LYS A 215 49.26 -17.12 -2.21
C LYS A 215 50.62 -17.79 -2.09
N GLY A 216 51.08 -18.33 -3.20
CA GLY A 216 52.49 -18.58 -3.46
C GLY A 216 52.97 -17.52 -4.44
N SER A 217 53.96 -16.75 -4.03
CA SER A 217 55.11 -16.31 -4.83
C SER A 217 56.20 -15.87 -3.88
#